data_AF-A0A8S3UWB1-F1
#
_entry.id   AF-A0A8S3UWB1-F1
#
_cell.length_a   1.000
_cell.length_b   1.000
_cell.length_c   1.000
_cell.angle_alpha   90.00
_cell.angle_beta   90.00
_cell.angle_gamma   90.00
#
_symmetry.space_group_name_H-M   'P 1'
#
loop_
_entity.id
_entity.type
_entity.pdbx_description
1 polymer ?
#
loop_
_entity_poly.entity_id
_entity_poly.type
_entity_poly.pdbx_seq_one_letter_code
_entity_poly.pdbx_strand_id
1 'polypeptide(L)'
;MITLLRNLTTIIHPHGGFDTLPTASETTPGADLARIKYYRNYLAHLDDGKVESTVFNTAWNIIPEIRWTAYEGECDLLRTKILDQTNREIMMDIKRSNDEIKELKESFASLKRSHDELQVDHAEMTKEVKRLKTLQDDTVPWNIRVKKSNIKWLLKILIGKMLSRKIELKS
;
A
#
# COMPACT_ATOMS: atom_id res chain seq x y z
N MET A 1 6.22 0.29 -15.74
CA MET A 1 6.47 -0.65 -16.86
C MET A 1 6.87 0.10 -18.13
N ILE A 2 8.11 -0.06 -18.60
CA ILE A 2 8.64 0.21 -19.97
C ILE A 2 9.86 -0.74 -20.15
N THR A 3 9.61 -2.05 -20.14
CA THR A 3 10.63 -3.06 -20.45
C THR A 3 10.92 -3.11 -21.95
N LEU A 4 10.00 -2.61 -22.80
CA LEU A 4 10.13 -2.61 -24.26
C LEU A 4 11.27 -1.71 -24.77
N LEU A 5 11.49 -0.52 -24.21
CA LEU A 5 12.56 0.38 -24.67
C LEU A 5 13.97 -0.15 -24.35
N ARG A 6 14.11 -0.98 -23.29
CA ARG A 6 15.39 -1.60 -22.93
C ARG A 6 15.79 -2.72 -23.91
N ASN A 7 14.84 -3.24 -24.68
CA ASN A 7 15.06 -4.29 -25.67
C ASN A 7 15.42 -3.73 -27.07
N LEU A 8 15.48 -2.41 -27.22
CA LEU A 8 16.04 -1.74 -28.39
C LEU A 8 17.58 -1.79 -28.29
N THR A 9 18.15 -2.99 -28.44
CA THR A 9 19.59 -3.27 -28.27
C THR A 9 20.46 -2.58 -29.32
N THR A 10 19.85 -2.04 -30.38
CA THR A 10 20.52 -1.30 -31.46
C THR A 10 20.71 0.18 -31.13
N ILE A 11 20.03 0.70 -30.12
CA ILE A 11 20.09 2.12 -29.74
C ILE A 11 21.14 2.33 -28.66
N ILE A 12 22.11 3.18 -28.96
CA ILE A 12 23.14 3.61 -28.00
C ILE A 12 22.46 4.39 -26.88
N HIS A 13 22.67 3.96 -25.64
CA HIS A 13 22.14 4.63 -24.46
C HIS A 13 22.74 6.04 -24.32
N PRO A 14 22.00 7.01 -23.74
CA PRO A 14 22.58 8.31 -23.40
C PRO A 14 23.65 8.16 -22.30
N HIS A 15 24.42 9.21 -22.04
CA HIS A 15 25.56 9.16 -21.11
C HIS A 15 25.13 8.74 -19.69
N GLY A 16 23.95 9.18 -19.24
CA GLY A 16 23.36 8.83 -17.94
C GLY A 16 22.47 7.57 -17.94
N GLY A 17 22.39 6.84 -19.05
CA GLY A 17 21.47 5.70 -19.23
C GLY A 17 19.99 6.10 -19.35
N PHE A 18 19.12 5.12 -19.59
CA PHE A 18 17.70 5.36 -19.89
C PHE A 18 16.84 5.76 -18.68
N ASP A 19 17.35 5.69 -17.46
CA ASP A 19 16.60 6.03 -16.23
C ASP A 19 16.87 7.47 -15.75
N THR A 20 17.81 8.17 -16.38
CA THR A 20 18.19 9.54 -16.05
C THR A 20 17.70 10.49 -17.15
N LEU A 21 17.20 11.68 -16.78
CA LEU A 21 16.84 12.71 -17.75
C LEU A 21 18.12 13.22 -18.47
N PRO A 22 18.24 13.04 -19.79
CA PRO A 22 19.40 13.52 -20.54
C PRO A 22 19.48 15.05 -20.58
N THR A 23 20.70 15.57 -20.71
CA THR A 23 20.95 17.01 -20.84
C THR A 23 20.44 17.54 -22.18
N ALA A 24 20.07 18.82 -22.28
CA ALA A 24 19.55 19.40 -23.54
C ALA A 24 20.55 19.31 -24.71
N SER A 25 21.85 19.19 -24.44
CA SER A 25 22.91 19.01 -25.44
C SER A 25 22.99 17.61 -26.04
N GLU A 26 22.41 16.59 -25.41
CA GLU A 26 22.45 15.22 -25.92
C GLU A 26 21.38 15.01 -27.00
N THR A 27 21.74 15.16 -28.27
CA THR A 27 20.79 15.06 -29.41
C THR A 27 20.76 13.68 -30.06
N THR A 28 21.15 12.63 -29.32
CA THR A 28 21.19 11.25 -29.83
C THR A 28 19.81 10.60 -29.74
N PRO A 29 19.53 9.60 -30.59
CA PRO A 29 18.27 8.86 -30.53
C PRO A 29 17.97 8.25 -29.15
N GLY A 30 18.99 7.69 -28.48
CA GLY A 30 18.85 7.17 -27.12
C GLY A 30 18.51 8.23 -26.08
N ALA A 31 18.98 9.46 -26.26
CA ALA A 31 18.62 10.58 -25.38
C ALA A 31 17.15 10.99 -25.57
N ASP A 32 16.65 11.03 -26.81
CA ASP A 32 15.24 11.32 -27.08
C ASP A 32 14.31 10.27 -26.45
N LEU A 33 14.66 8.98 -26.57
CA LEU A 33 13.92 7.90 -25.92
C LEU A 33 13.93 8.00 -24.39
N ALA A 34 15.08 8.34 -23.80
CA ALA A 34 15.19 8.54 -22.36
C ALA A 34 14.34 9.73 -21.88
N ARG A 35 14.26 10.84 -22.64
CA ARG A 35 13.36 11.97 -22.35
C ARG A 35 11.88 11.56 -22.38
N ILE A 36 11.46 10.84 -23.42
CA ILE A 36 10.08 10.34 -23.55
C ILE A 36 9.72 9.46 -22.34
N LYS A 37 10.61 8.51 -22.00
CA LYS A 37 10.41 7.62 -20.86
C LYS A 37 10.32 8.41 -19.55
N TYR A 38 11.21 9.38 -19.33
CA TYR A 38 11.22 10.21 -18.13
C TYR A 38 9.89 10.97 -17.98
N TYR A 39 9.47 11.72 -18.99
CA TYR A 39 8.22 12.50 -18.92
C TYR A 39 6.98 11.61 -18.82
N ARG A 40 6.94 10.46 -19.51
CA ARG A 40 5.86 9.48 -19.33
C ARG A 40 5.79 8.98 -17.89
N ASN A 41 6.93 8.57 -17.33
CA ASN A 41 6.98 8.10 -15.94
C ASN A 41 6.54 9.19 -14.97
N TYR A 42 6.99 10.43 -15.17
CA TYR A 42 6.56 11.58 -14.39
C TYR A 42 5.03 11.74 -14.43
N LEU A 43 4.43 11.73 -15.63
CA LEU A 43 2.97 11.83 -15.80
C LEU A 43 2.21 10.67 -15.15
N ALA A 44 2.73 9.45 -15.24
CA ALA A 44 2.09 8.26 -14.66
C ALA A 44 2.09 8.26 -13.13
N HIS A 45 2.93 9.10 -12.49
CA HIS A 45 2.98 9.27 -11.04
C HIS A 45 2.20 10.49 -10.53
N LEU A 46 1.57 11.26 -11.42
CA LEU A 46 0.64 12.32 -11.00
C LEU A 46 -0.71 11.68 -10.65
N ASP A 47 -1.30 12.10 -9.53
CA ASP A 47 -2.52 11.51 -8.97
C ASP A 47 -3.73 11.53 -9.93
N ASP A 48 -3.80 12.54 -10.81
CA ASP A 48 -4.85 12.69 -11.81
C ASP A 48 -4.38 12.37 -13.24
N GLY A 49 -3.10 12.05 -13.42
CA GLY A 49 -2.47 11.78 -14.71
C GLY A 49 -2.51 12.97 -15.68
N LYS A 50 -2.72 14.20 -15.18
CA LYS A 50 -2.83 15.41 -16.01
C LYS A 50 -1.63 16.32 -15.78
N VAL A 51 -1.32 17.09 -16.81
CA VAL A 51 -0.29 18.12 -16.77
C VAL A 51 -0.84 19.37 -17.43
N GLU A 52 -0.46 20.55 -16.95
CA GLU A 52 -0.86 21.79 -17.61
C GLU A 52 -0.34 21.84 -19.05
N SER A 53 -1.13 22.41 -19.95
CA SER A 53 -0.79 22.51 -21.37
C SER A 53 0.53 23.25 -21.61
N THR A 54 0.88 24.20 -20.75
CA THR A 54 2.17 24.94 -20.80
C THR A 54 3.36 24.00 -20.55
N VAL A 55 3.26 23.15 -19.55
CA VAL A 55 4.29 22.15 -19.19
C VAL A 55 4.35 21.04 -20.23
N PHE A 56 3.19 20.58 -20.72
CA PHE A 56 3.13 19.63 -21.84
C PHE A 56 3.83 20.19 -23.07
N ASN A 57 3.48 21.41 -23.51
CA ASN A 57 4.07 22.03 -24.70
C ASN A 57 5.57 22.26 -24.52
N THR A 58 6.00 22.64 -23.32
CA THR A 58 7.43 22.80 -23.02
C THR A 58 8.16 21.46 -23.14
N ALA A 59 7.66 20.39 -22.51
CA ALA A 59 8.25 19.06 -22.60
C ALA A 59 8.18 18.48 -24.02
N TRP A 60 7.10 18.73 -24.74
CA TRP A 60 6.87 18.31 -26.12
C TRP A 60 7.86 18.98 -27.08
N ASN A 61 8.12 20.28 -26.90
CA ASN A 61 9.08 21.02 -27.72
C ASN A 61 10.55 20.72 -27.37
N ILE A 62 10.83 20.18 -26.18
CA ILE A 62 12.17 19.72 -25.78
C ILE A 62 12.54 18.43 -26.52
N ILE A 63 11.56 17.59 -26.83
CA ILE A 63 11.77 16.43 -27.68
C ILE A 63 11.88 17.02 -29.10
N PRO A 64 13.09 17.09 -29.70
CA PRO A 64 13.23 17.59 -31.07
C PRO A 64 12.30 16.76 -31.96
N GLU A 65 11.86 17.29 -33.10
CA GLU A 65 11.14 16.51 -34.13
C GLU A 65 11.75 15.12 -34.18
N ILE A 66 11.05 14.16 -33.55
CA ILE A 66 11.61 12.83 -33.35
C ILE A 66 11.92 12.39 -34.75
N ARG A 67 13.18 12.07 -35.03
CA ARG A 67 13.58 11.46 -36.29
C ARG A 67 12.97 10.06 -36.31
N TRP A 68 11.66 9.98 -36.46
CA TRP A 68 10.88 8.74 -36.48
C TRP A 68 11.45 7.80 -37.55
N THR A 69 11.91 8.39 -38.65
CA THR A 69 12.67 7.74 -39.72
C THR A 69 13.92 7.01 -39.25
N ALA A 70 14.60 7.48 -38.18
CA ALA A 70 15.75 6.81 -37.60
C ALA A 70 15.37 5.57 -36.77
N TYR A 71 14.09 5.45 -36.35
CA TYR A 71 13.59 4.32 -35.56
C TYR A 71 12.67 3.40 -36.37
N GLU A 72 12.32 3.75 -37.62
CA GLU A 72 11.33 3.01 -38.42
C GLU A 72 11.70 1.54 -38.55
N GLY A 73 12.97 1.23 -38.88
CA GLY A 73 13.47 -0.14 -38.95
C GLY A 73 13.48 -0.88 -37.61
N GLU A 74 13.66 -0.17 -36.49
CA GLU A 74 13.66 -0.76 -35.15
C GLU A 74 12.23 -0.97 -34.62
N CYS A 75 11.32 -0.06 -34.96
CA CYS A 75 9.89 -0.19 -34.73
C CYS A 75 9.31 -1.34 -35.55
N ASP A 76 9.72 -1.49 -36.80
CA ASP A 76 9.36 -2.63 -37.65
C ASP A 76 9.97 -3.93 -37.14
N LEU A 77 11.22 -3.89 -36.64
CA LEU A 77 11.81 -5.03 -35.95
C LEU A 77 11.02 -5.38 -34.69
N LEU A 78 10.64 -4.43 -33.84
CA LEU A 78 9.81 -4.69 -32.66
C LEU A 78 8.41 -5.21 -33.03
N ARG A 79 7.85 -4.74 -34.14
CA ARG A 79 6.54 -5.17 -34.66
C ARG A 79 6.58 -6.60 -35.20
N THR A 80 7.69 -6.97 -35.83
CA THR A 80 7.88 -8.29 -36.47
C THR A 80 8.57 -9.31 -35.57
N LYS A 81 9.30 -8.84 -34.55
CA LYS A 81 9.94 -9.69 -33.53
C LYS A 81 8.83 -10.29 -32.69
N ILE A 82 8.53 -11.54 -33.02
CA ILE A 82 7.70 -12.43 -32.21
C ILE A 82 8.20 -12.30 -30.77
N LEU A 83 7.30 -11.90 -29.85
CA LEU A 83 7.57 -12.01 -28.42
C LEU A 83 8.10 -13.43 -28.21
N ASP A 84 9.32 -13.58 -27.70
CA ASP A 84 9.82 -14.93 -27.41
C ASP A 84 8.82 -15.66 -26.49
N GLN A 85 8.83 -16.99 -26.56
CA GLN A 85 7.88 -17.82 -25.82
C GLN A 85 7.86 -17.47 -24.32
N THR A 86 9.03 -17.14 -23.77
CA THR A 86 9.23 -16.72 -22.38
C THR A 86 8.51 -15.40 -22.05
N ASN A 87 8.58 -14.39 -22.92
CA ASN A 87 7.88 -13.12 -22.70
C ASN A 87 6.36 -13.28 -22.75
N ARG A 88 5.82 -14.23 -23.56
CA ARG A 88 4.40 -14.55 -23.55
C ARG A 88 3.97 -15.17 -22.23
N GLU A 89 4.73 -16.12 -21.73
CA GLU A 89 4.46 -16.79 -20.45
C GLU A 89 4.49 -15.79 -19.30
N ILE A 90 5.50 -14.93 -19.24
CA ILE A 90 5.59 -13.84 -18.25
C ILE A 90 4.36 -12.93 -18.32
N MET A 91 3.90 -12.56 -19.53
CA MET A 91 2.71 -11.72 -19.68
C MET A 91 1.43 -12.43 -19.21
N MET A 92 1.30 -13.72 -19.45
CA MET A 92 0.16 -14.51 -18.95
C MET A 92 0.19 -14.64 -17.43
N ASP A 93 1.36 -14.85 -16.84
CA ASP A 93 1.52 -14.93 -15.38
C ASP A 93 1.26 -13.58 -14.71
N ILE A 94 1.75 -12.47 -15.28
CA ILE A 94 1.42 -11.11 -14.79
C ILE A 94 -0.09 -10.88 -14.84
N LYS A 95 -0.74 -11.30 -15.93
CA LYS A 95 -2.20 -11.17 -16.04
C LYS A 95 -2.91 -11.98 -14.96
N ARG A 96 -2.52 -13.25 -14.77
CA ARG A 96 -3.08 -14.13 -13.74
C ARG A 96 -2.92 -13.52 -12.34
N SER A 97 -1.72 -13.07 -11.99
CA SER A 97 -1.46 -12.43 -10.69
C SER A 97 -2.27 -11.15 -10.49
N ASN A 98 -2.50 -10.36 -11.54
CA ASN A 98 -3.35 -9.17 -11.44
C ASN A 98 -4.82 -9.52 -11.19
N ASP A 99 -5.32 -10.58 -11.83
CA ASP A 99 -6.69 -11.07 -11.61
C ASP A 99 -6.84 -11.61 -10.17
N GLU A 100 -5.87 -12.36 -9.66
CA GLU A 100 -5.82 -12.83 -8.26
C GLU A 100 -5.77 -11.67 -7.25
N ILE A 101 -4.94 -10.65 -7.51
CA ILE A 101 -4.86 -9.45 -6.67
C ILE A 101 -6.20 -8.71 -6.63
N LYS A 102 -6.93 -8.68 -7.76
CA LYS A 102 -8.25 -8.05 -7.82
C LYS A 102 -9.26 -8.80 -6.96
N GLU A 103 -9.32 -10.12 -7.08
CA GLU A 103 -10.22 -10.96 -6.28
C GLU A 103 -9.92 -10.87 -4.77
N LEU A 104 -8.64 -10.86 -4.40
CA LEU A 104 -8.21 -10.66 -3.01
C LEU A 104 -8.63 -9.29 -2.47
N LYS A 105 -8.54 -8.22 -3.28
CA LYS A 105 -9.01 -6.88 -2.88
C LYS A 105 -10.51 -6.85 -2.63
N GLU A 106 -11.29 -7.51 -3.49
CA GLU A 106 -12.75 -7.61 -3.33
C GLU A 106 -13.12 -8.39 -2.07
N SER A 107 -12.42 -9.50 -1.80
CA SER A 107 -12.57 -10.31 -0.58
C SER A 107 -12.16 -9.56 0.69
N PHE A 108 -11.09 -8.76 0.63
CA PHE A 108 -10.67 -7.93 1.76
C PHE A 108 -11.71 -6.84 2.05
N ALA A 109 -12.32 -6.25 1.01
CA ALA A 109 -13.36 -5.24 1.17
C ALA A 109 -14.65 -5.82 1.79
N SER A 110 -15.01 -7.07 1.50
CA SER A 110 -16.13 -7.74 2.16
C SER A 110 -15.82 -8.10 3.61
N LEU A 111 -14.62 -8.64 3.88
CA LEU A 111 -14.20 -8.99 5.23
C LEU A 111 -14.13 -7.75 6.14
N LYS A 112 -13.64 -6.62 5.61
CA LYS A 112 -13.60 -5.35 6.34
C LYS A 112 -14.99 -4.89 6.78
N ARG A 113 -16.00 -4.98 5.89
CA ARG A 113 -17.39 -4.64 6.24
C ARG A 113 -17.93 -5.50 7.38
N SER A 114 -17.70 -6.81 7.31
CA SER A 114 -18.11 -7.73 8.38
C SER A 114 -17.38 -7.45 9.69
N HIS A 115 -16.10 -7.07 9.64
CA HIS A 115 -15.35 -6.66 10.83
C HIS A 115 -15.95 -5.40 11.47
N ASP A 116 -16.30 -4.39 10.66
CA ASP A 116 -16.91 -3.15 11.15
C ASP A 116 -18.28 -3.43 11.79
N GLU A 117 -19.10 -4.30 11.19
CA GLU A 117 -20.38 -4.76 11.77
C GLU A 117 -20.17 -5.46 13.12
N LEU A 118 -19.24 -6.41 13.20
CA LEU A 118 -18.93 -7.10 14.46
C LEU A 118 -18.40 -6.17 15.55
N GLN A 119 -17.68 -5.09 15.19
CA GLN A 119 -17.27 -4.09 16.17
C GLN A 119 -18.46 -3.33 16.76
N VAL A 120 -19.48 -3.02 15.94
CA VAL A 120 -20.71 -2.39 16.42
C VAL A 120 -21.44 -3.33 17.38
N ASP A 121 -21.64 -4.59 17.00
CA ASP A 121 -22.30 -5.60 17.84
C ASP A 121 -21.54 -5.81 19.16
N HIS A 122 -20.21 -5.88 19.10
CA HIS A 122 -19.39 -6.00 20.30
C HIS A 122 -19.52 -4.78 21.22
N ALA A 123 -19.60 -3.56 20.67
CA ALA A 123 -19.81 -2.35 21.45
C ALA A 123 -21.19 -2.31 22.11
N GLU A 124 -22.23 -2.78 21.42
CA GLU A 124 -23.58 -2.91 21.96
C GLU A 124 -23.66 -3.96 23.07
N MET A 125 -23.12 -5.16 22.82
CA MET A 125 -23.03 -6.22 23.83
C MET A 125 -22.24 -5.77 25.06
N THR A 126 -21.17 -4.99 24.87
CA THR A 126 -20.40 -4.39 25.97
C THR A 126 -21.26 -3.44 26.83
N LYS A 127 -22.16 -2.66 26.23
CA LYS A 127 -23.10 -1.80 26.96
C LYS A 127 -24.13 -2.63 27.73
N GLU A 128 -24.65 -3.68 27.12
CA GLU A 128 -25.67 -4.53 27.76
C GLU A 128 -25.10 -5.32 28.93
N VAL A 129 -23.89 -5.87 28.79
CA VAL A 129 -23.17 -6.51 29.91
C VAL A 129 -22.95 -5.54 31.08
N LYS A 130 -22.68 -4.25 30.80
CA LYS A 130 -22.58 -3.23 31.86
C LYS A 130 -23.92 -3.00 32.55
N ARG A 131 -25.02 -2.92 31.80
CA ARG A 131 -26.38 -2.77 32.36
C ARG A 131 -26.80 -3.97 33.21
N LEU A 132 -26.56 -5.18 32.73
CA LEU A 132 -26.87 -6.40 33.48
C LEU A 132 -26.07 -6.47 34.78
N LYS A 133 -24.80 -6.04 34.78
CA LYS A 133 -23.99 -5.95 35.99
C LYS A 133 -24.56 -4.94 37.00
N THR A 134 -25.00 -3.76 36.56
CA THR A 134 -25.59 -2.77 37.46
C THR A 134 -26.90 -3.27 38.06
N LEU A 135 -27.78 -3.86 37.23
CA LEU A 135 -29.03 -4.47 37.70
C LEU A 135 -28.75 -5.59 38.69
N GLN A 136 -27.78 -6.45 38.40
CA GLN A 136 -27.41 -7.54 39.31
C GLN A 136 -26.95 -7.02 40.67
N ASP A 137 -26.11 -5.97 40.71
CA ASP A 137 -25.63 -5.36 41.95
C ASP A 137 -26.74 -4.68 42.77
N ASP A 138 -27.81 -4.23 42.12
CA ASP A 138 -28.99 -3.64 42.77
C ASP A 138 -29.96 -4.71 43.30
N THR A 139 -30.05 -5.88 42.65
CA THR A 139 -30.88 -7.00 43.10
C THR A 139 -30.27 -7.76 44.28
N VAL A 140 -28.96 -7.63 44.54
CA VAL A 140 -28.33 -8.27 45.71
C VAL A 140 -28.84 -7.61 47.00
N PRO A 141 -29.43 -8.37 47.95
CA PRO A 141 -29.90 -7.81 49.21
C PRO A 141 -28.81 -7.03 49.95
N TRP A 142 -29.16 -5.86 50.49
CA TRP A 142 -28.23 -4.93 51.14
C TRP A 142 -27.33 -5.62 52.18
N ASN A 143 -27.90 -6.54 52.97
CA ASN A 143 -27.17 -7.31 53.99
C ASN A 143 -26.05 -8.21 53.40
N ILE A 144 -26.25 -8.75 52.20
CA ILE A 144 -25.26 -9.58 51.51
C ILE A 144 -24.18 -8.70 50.87
N ARG A 145 -24.58 -7.58 50.27
CA ARG A 145 -23.67 -6.60 49.66
C ARG A 145 -22.70 -6.01 50.69
N VAL A 146 -23.18 -5.63 51.88
CA VAL A 146 -22.35 -5.13 52.98
C VAL A 146 -21.37 -6.19 53.48
N LYS A 147 -21.83 -7.44 53.69
CA LYS A 147 -20.94 -8.55 54.09
C LYS A 147 -19.82 -8.80 53.07
N LYS A 148 -20.15 -8.80 51.78
CA LYS A 148 -19.19 -9.02 50.70
C LYS A 148 -18.14 -7.90 50.64
N SER A 149 -18.55 -6.64 50.82
CA SER A 149 -17.66 -5.48 50.89
C SER A 149 -16.72 -5.53 52.10
N ASN A 150 -17.23 -5.87 53.28
CA ASN A 150 -16.42 -6.00 54.51
C ASN A 150 -15.37 -7.10 54.38
N ILE A 151 -15.73 -8.26 53.83
CA ILE A 151 -14.78 -9.36 53.59
C ILE A 151 -13.68 -8.93 52.61
N LYS A 152 -14.05 -8.23 51.53
CA LYS A 152 -13.10 -7.72 50.53
C LYS A 152 -12.11 -6.71 51.11
N TRP A 153 -12.59 -5.84 52.01
CA TRP A 153 -11.77 -4.85 52.72
C TRP A 153 -10.80 -5.52 53.69
N LEU A 154 -11.27 -6.49 54.49
CA LEU A 154 -10.42 -7.26 55.40
C LEU A 154 -9.32 -8.02 54.65
N LEU A 155 -9.65 -8.66 53.52
CA LEU A 155 -8.68 -9.35 52.68
C LEU A 155 -7.62 -8.39 52.13
N LYS A 156 -7.99 -7.18 51.67
CA LYS A 156 -7.02 -6.16 51.23
C LYS A 156 -6.06 -5.77 52.35
N ILE A 157 -6.56 -5.57 53.57
CA ILE A 157 -5.72 -5.24 54.73
C ILE A 157 -4.77 -6.40 55.05
N LEU A 158 -5.28 -7.63 55.06
CA LEU A 158 -4.46 -8.80 55.39
C LEU A 158 -3.33 -8.99 54.36
N ILE A 159 -3.65 -8.87 53.08
CA ILE A 159 -2.68 -8.94 51.98
C ILE A 159 -1.66 -7.82 52.09
N GLY A 160 -2.08 -6.58 52.36
CA GLY A 160 -1.19 -5.45 52.59
C GLY A 160 -0.21 -5.71 53.75
N LYS A 161 -0.71 -6.18 54.89
CA LYS A 161 0.12 -6.52 56.06
C LYS A 161 1.12 -7.66 55.76
N MET A 162 0.71 -8.68 55.01
CA MET A 162 1.62 -9.75 54.60
C MET A 162 2.71 -9.26 53.65
N LEU A 163 2.36 -8.38 52.71
CA LEU A 163 3.33 -7.78 51.79
C LEU A 163 4.32 -6.85 52.52
N SER A 164 3.84 -6.02 53.46
CA SER A 164 4.72 -5.17 54.28
C SER A 164 5.69 -5.99 55.14
N ARG A 165 5.22 -7.05 55.81
CA ARG A 165 6.10 -7.96 56.57
C ARG A 165 7.13 -8.66 55.67
N LYS A 166 6.76 -8.99 54.43
CA LYS A 166 7.67 -9.65 53.48
C LYS A 166 8.74 -8.69 52.92
N ILE A 167 8.46 -7.38 52.92
CA ILE A 167 9.42 -6.33 52.56
C ILE A 167 10.37 -6.07 53.74
N GLU A 168 9.87 -6.00 54.98
CA GLU A 168 10.70 -5.84 56.19
C GLU A 168 11.66 -7.02 56.42
N LEU A 169 11.25 -8.26 56.08
CA LEU A 169 12.12 -9.44 56.19
C LEU A 169 13.18 -9.57 55.08
N LYS A 170 13.16 -8.69 54.07
CA LYS A 170 14.10 -8.67 52.94
C LYS A 170 15.03 -7.45 52.93
N SER A 171 14.87 -6.51 53.88
CA SER A 171 15.79 -5.40 54.15
C SER A 171 16.75 -5.75 55.27
#